data_AF-A0A357XU72-F1
#
_entry.id   AF-A0A357XU72-F1
#
_cell.length_a   1.000
_cell.length_b   1.000
_cell.length_c   1.000
_cell.angle_alpha   90.00
_cell.angle_beta   90.00
_cell.angle_gamma   90.00
#
_symmetry.space_group_name_H-M   'P 1'
#
loop_
_entity.id
_entity.type
_entity.pdbx_description
1 polymer ?
#
loop_
_entity_poly.entity_id
_entity_poly.type
_entity_poly.pdbx_seq_one_letter_code
_entity_poly.pdbx_strand_id
1 'polypeptide(L)'
;MDGYCPVELTVNEKWVPGNPLYYAMYRGRIFRLSSEETLDLFHQEPARYAPIAGGDDIVMMVDRNKKVPGLRKYGGWFRDRVYLFSCPETFEIFSARAEYYSEIAEKYETALRTHFDKVQR
;
A
#
# COMPACT_ATOMS: atom_id res chain seq x y z
N MET A 1 0.22 -6.77 -3.67
CA MET A 1 0.45 -7.48 -2.38
C MET A 1 0.27 -8.98 -2.46
N ASP A 2 -0.43 -9.51 -3.48
CA ASP A 2 -0.55 -10.95 -3.77
C ASP A 2 -0.94 -11.83 -2.57
N GLY A 3 -1.70 -11.26 -1.62
CA GLY A 3 -2.10 -11.96 -0.40
C GLY A 3 -1.01 -12.09 0.68
N TYR A 4 0.11 -11.39 0.58
CA TYR A 4 1.16 -11.35 1.59
C TYR A 4 0.88 -10.31 2.69
N CYS A 5 1.39 -10.58 3.88
CA CYS A 5 1.20 -9.76 5.07
C CYS A 5 1.92 -8.40 4.95
N PRO A 6 1.19 -7.26 4.93
CA PRO A 6 1.80 -5.93 4.91
C PRO A 6 2.58 -5.61 6.18
N VAL A 7 2.16 -6.14 7.34
CA VAL A 7 2.82 -5.88 8.62
C VAL A 7 4.20 -6.54 8.65
N GLU A 8 4.30 -7.82 8.27
CA GLU A 8 5.57 -8.53 8.18
C GLU A 8 6.54 -7.88 7.18
N LEU A 9 6.00 -7.38 6.07
CA LEU A 9 6.80 -6.67 5.08
C LEU A 9 7.36 -5.36 5.64
N THR A 10 6.58 -4.64 6.46
CA THR A 10 6.97 -3.34 7.00
C THR A 10 7.87 -3.46 8.23
N VAL A 11 7.64 -4.46 9.09
CA VAL A 11 8.33 -4.63 10.37
C VAL A 11 9.56 -5.52 10.24
N ASN A 12 9.47 -6.60 9.47
CA ASN A 12 10.49 -7.64 9.38
C ASN A 12 11.13 -7.75 7.99
N GLU A 13 10.73 -6.90 7.04
CA GLU A 13 11.18 -6.92 5.64
C GLU A 13 10.99 -8.29 4.96
N LYS A 14 9.97 -9.04 5.39
CA LYS A 14 9.71 -10.41 4.91
C LYS A 14 8.40 -10.52 4.16
N TRP A 15 8.48 -11.17 3.01
CA TRP A 15 7.31 -11.64 2.28
C TRP A 15 6.74 -12.89 2.94
N VAL A 16 5.95 -12.70 3.99
CA VAL A 16 5.19 -13.77 4.65
C VAL A 16 3.80 -13.88 4.02
N PRO A 17 3.37 -15.06 3.53
CA PRO A 17 2.00 -15.26 3.06
C PRO A 17 0.99 -14.93 4.15
N GLY A 18 -0.07 -14.19 3.81
CA GLY A 18 -1.18 -13.93 4.72
C GLY A 18 -2.06 -15.18 4.87
N ASN A 19 -2.63 -15.33 6.05
CA ASN A 19 -3.60 -16.36 6.37
C ASN A 19 -5.01 -15.90 5.94
N PRO A 20 -5.78 -16.68 5.17
CA PRO A 20 -7.15 -16.32 4.80
C PRO A 20 -8.10 -16.07 5.98
N LEU A 21 -7.79 -16.60 7.18
CA LEU A 21 -8.56 -16.36 8.40
C LEU A 21 -8.34 -14.97 8.99
N TYR A 22 -7.18 -14.35 8.72
CA TYR A 22 -6.82 -13.04 9.26
C TYR A 22 -6.76 -12.02 8.12
N TYR A 23 -7.81 -11.22 7.98
CA TYR A 23 -7.89 -10.19 6.97
C TYR A 23 -8.53 -8.92 7.50
N ALA A 24 -8.10 -7.78 6.97
CA ALA A 24 -8.64 -6.47 7.28
C ALA A 24 -9.09 -5.77 6.00
N MET A 25 -10.23 -5.06 6.07
CA MET A 25 -10.63 -4.16 4.99
C MET A 25 -10.18 -2.74 5.31
N TYR A 26 -9.39 -2.15 4.40
CA TYR A 26 -8.92 -0.78 4.53
C TYR A 26 -9.05 -0.06 3.20
N ARG A 27 -9.78 1.05 3.19
CA ARG A 27 -10.02 1.91 2.01
C ARG A 27 -10.53 1.13 0.78
N GLY A 28 -11.47 0.22 1.02
CA GLY A 28 -12.07 -0.61 -0.02
C GLY A 28 -11.17 -1.73 -0.55
N ARG A 29 -10.07 -2.05 0.12
CA ARG A 29 -9.19 -3.17 -0.22
C ARG A 29 -9.06 -4.15 0.93
N ILE A 30 -8.92 -5.42 0.60
CA ILE A 30 -8.69 -6.49 1.56
C ILE A 30 -7.18 -6.73 1.66
N PHE A 31 -6.67 -6.71 2.88
CA PHE A 31 -5.31 -7.11 3.22
C PHE A 31 -5.38 -8.41 4.01
N ARG A 32 -4.49 -9.36 3.70
CA ARG A 32 -4.34 -10.61 4.45
C ARG A 32 -3.16 -10.47 5.38
N LEU A 33 -3.29 -10.95 6.61
CA LEU A 33 -2.30 -10.84 7.68
C LEU A 33 -1.79 -12.24 8.04
N SER A 34 -0.56 -12.36 8.51
CA SER A 34 0.07 -13.67 8.78
C SER A 34 -0.48 -14.33 10.05
N SER A 35 -0.98 -13.53 11.00
CA SER A 35 -1.40 -13.94 12.34
C SER A 35 -2.46 -12.99 12.91
N GLU A 36 -3.07 -13.37 14.03
CA GLU A 36 -3.93 -12.49 14.82
C GLU A 36 -3.16 -11.25 15.33
N GLU A 37 -1.93 -11.42 15.81
CA GLU A 37 -1.07 -10.30 16.25
C GLU A 37 -0.83 -9.27 15.14
N THR A 38 -0.55 -9.73 13.91
CA THR A 38 -0.38 -8.82 12.77
C THR A 38 -1.70 -8.19 12.31
N LEU A 39 -2.83 -8.84 12.54
CA LEU A 39 -4.16 -8.23 12.36
C LEU A 39 -4.39 -7.09 13.35
N ASP A 40 -4.09 -7.31 14.62
CA ASP A 40 -4.24 -6.29 15.66
C ASP A 40 -3.32 -5.08 15.42
N LEU A 41 -2.06 -5.31 15.02
CA LEU A 41 -1.15 -4.25 14.62
C LEU A 41 -1.70 -3.46 13.42
N PHE A 42 -2.20 -4.16 12.40
CA PHE A 42 -2.78 -3.51 11.23
C PHE A 42 -3.99 -2.65 11.59
N HIS A 43 -4.85 -3.12 12.49
CA HIS A 43 -6.04 -2.38 12.93
C HIS A 43 -5.70 -1.11 13.70
N GLN A 44 -4.59 -1.10 14.45
CA GLN A 44 -4.14 0.08 15.19
C GLN A 44 -3.67 1.21 14.27
N GLU A 45 -2.91 0.88 13.21
CA GLU A 45 -2.34 1.89 12.31
C GLU A 45 -2.30 1.42 10.84
N PRO A 46 -3.45 1.20 10.20
CA PRO A 46 -3.49 0.57 8.87
C PRO A 46 -2.79 1.40 7.79
N ALA A 47 -2.76 2.72 7.94
CA ALA A 47 -2.08 3.64 7.04
C ALA A 47 -0.56 3.42 7.00
N ARG A 48 0.04 2.92 8.08
CA ARG A 48 1.47 2.62 8.16
C ARG A 48 1.85 1.40 7.34
N TYR A 49 1.02 0.36 7.43
CA TYR A 49 1.32 -0.95 6.84
C TYR A 49 0.78 -1.11 5.41
N ALA A 50 -0.35 -0.47 5.09
CA ALA A 50 -0.91 -0.54 3.76
C ALA A 50 0.05 0.12 2.75
N PRO A 51 0.38 -0.55 1.63
CA PRO A 51 1.13 0.06 0.55
C PRO A 51 0.40 1.30 0.04
N ILE A 52 1.17 2.26 -0.44
CA ILE A 52 0.65 3.49 -1.04
C ILE A 52 -0.32 3.16 -2.17
N ALA A 53 -1.39 3.97 -2.30
CA ALA A 53 -2.47 3.75 -3.25
C ALA A 53 -3.16 2.37 -3.08
N GLY A 54 -3.04 1.77 -1.89
CA GLY A 54 -3.51 0.41 -1.62
C GLY A 54 -2.80 -0.67 -2.45
N GLY A 55 -1.61 -0.38 -2.96
CA GLY A 55 -0.82 -1.28 -3.80
C GLY A 55 -1.12 -1.20 -5.29
N ASP A 56 -1.89 -0.19 -5.74
CA ASP A 56 -1.91 0.18 -7.16
C ASP A 56 -0.62 0.94 -7.52
N ASP A 57 -0.25 0.83 -8.79
CA ASP A 57 0.86 1.56 -9.39
C ASP A 57 0.59 3.08 -9.37
N ILE A 58 1.35 3.78 -8.53
CA ILE A 58 1.19 5.23 -8.32
C ILE A 58 1.49 6.02 -9.60
N VAL A 59 2.41 5.56 -10.45
CA VAL A 59 2.76 6.23 -11.70
C VAL A 59 1.59 6.09 -12.68
N MET A 60 0.99 4.91 -12.78
CA MET A 60 -0.20 4.72 -13.62
C MET A 60 -1.40 5.54 -13.11
N MET A 61 -1.55 5.66 -11.79
CA MET A 61 -2.61 6.46 -11.20
C MET A 61 -2.41 7.95 -11.49
N VAL A 62 -1.21 8.48 -11.30
CA VAL A 62 -0.92 9.91 -11.46
C VAL A 62 -0.83 10.31 -12.94
N ASP A 63 -0.08 9.58 -13.75
CA ASP A 63 0.25 10.01 -15.11
C ASP A 63 -0.77 9.56 -16.16
N ARG A 64 -1.59 8.56 -15.83
CA ARG A 64 -2.55 7.95 -16.77
C ARG A 64 -3.97 7.89 -16.23
N ASN A 65 -4.20 8.30 -14.99
CA ASN A 65 -5.50 8.19 -14.31
C ASN A 65 -6.07 6.76 -14.37
N LYS A 66 -5.21 5.76 -14.25
CA LYS A 66 -5.58 4.32 -14.28
C LYS A 66 -5.22 3.64 -12.96
N LYS A 67 -6.16 2.85 -12.44
CA LYS A 67 -5.91 1.94 -11.32
C LYS A 67 -5.39 0.62 -11.86
N VAL A 68 -4.08 0.42 -11.77
CA VAL A 68 -3.42 -0.82 -12.20
C VAL A 68 -2.74 -1.43 -10.97
N PRO A 69 -3.08 -2.67 -10.58
CA PRO A 69 -2.43 -3.33 -9.45
C PRO A 69 -0.92 -3.47 -9.68
N GLY A 70 -0.13 -3.08 -8.69
CA GLY A 70 1.31 -3.32 -8.70
C GLY A 70 1.66 -4.76 -8.31
N LEU A 71 2.81 -5.23 -8.78
CA LEU A 71 3.33 -6.58 -8.57
C LEU A 71 4.48 -6.53 -7.56
N ARG A 72 4.56 -7.53 -6.67
CA ARG A 72 5.61 -7.58 -5.63
C ARG A 72 7.03 -7.60 -6.18
N LYS A 73 7.24 -8.23 -7.35
CA LYS A 73 8.54 -8.27 -8.03
C LYS A 73 9.03 -6.89 -8.49
N TYR A 74 8.13 -5.91 -8.53
CA TYR A 74 8.43 -4.51 -8.79
C TYR A 74 7.98 -3.68 -7.58
N GLY A 75 8.24 -4.17 -6.37
CA GLY A 75 7.99 -3.43 -5.13
C GLY A 75 9.23 -2.67 -4.69
N GLY A 76 9.05 -1.51 -4.07
CA GLY A 76 10.14 -0.72 -3.52
C GLY A 76 9.72 0.04 -2.27
N TRP A 77 10.71 0.43 -1.45
CA TRP A 77 10.52 1.28 -0.28
C TRP A 77 10.96 2.71 -0.58
N PHE A 78 10.16 3.67 -0.11
CA PHE A 78 10.53 5.07 -0.11
C PHE A 78 9.85 5.76 1.08
N ARG A 79 10.64 6.47 1.91
CA ARG A 79 10.17 7.11 3.17
C ARG A 79 9.37 6.15 4.06
N ASP A 80 9.94 4.97 4.33
CA ASP A 80 9.34 3.91 5.17
C ASP A 80 7.95 3.42 4.70
N ARG A 81 7.60 3.69 3.44
CA ARG A 81 6.36 3.24 2.81
C ARG A 81 6.65 2.30 1.66
N VAL A 82 5.77 1.32 1.49
CA VAL A 82 5.82 0.35 0.39
C VAL A 82 5.08 0.92 -0.82
N TYR A 83 5.74 0.87 -1.97
CA TYR A 83 5.18 1.17 -3.28
C TYR A 83 5.23 -0.09 -4.13
N LEU A 84 4.21 -0.32 -4.96
CA LEU A 84 4.15 -1.43 -5.91
C LEU A 84 3.95 -0.89 -7.31
N PHE A 85 4.65 -1.46 -8.28
CA PHE A 85 4.59 -1.06 -9.68
C PHE A 85 4.11 -2.21 -10.56
N SER A 86 3.40 -1.89 -11.62
CA SER A 86 2.82 -2.88 -12.53
C SER A 86 3.86 -3.47 -13.50
N CYS A 87 4.92 -2.71 -13.80
CA CYS A 87 6.01 -3.10 -14.68
C CYS A 87 7.33 -2.40 -14.26
N PRO A 88 8.50 -2.86 -14.74
CA PRO A 88 9.77 -2.22 -14.38
C PRO A 88 9.86 -0.78 -14.90
N GLU A 89 9.21 -0.45 -16.02
CA GLU A 89 9.25 0.89 -16.59
C GLU A 89 8.61 1.94 -15.65
N THR A 90 7.51 1.60 -14.98
CA THR A 90 6.88 2.53 -14.02
C THR A 90 7.65 2.61 -12.71
N PHE A 91 8.35 1.55 -12.31
CA PHE A 91 9.31 1.61 -11.20
C PHE A 91 10.46 2.58 -11.49
N GLU A 92 11.03 2.56 -12.70
CA GLU A 92 12.10 3.49 -13.10
C GLU A 92 11.62 4.95 -13.16
N ILE A 93 10.42 5.17 -13.72
CA ILE A 93 9.79 6.51 -13.73
C ILE A 93 9.61 7.04 -12.31
N PHE A 94 9.12 6.20 -11.40
CA PHE A 94 9.01 6.56 -9.99
C PHE A 94 10.37 6.89 -9.39
N SER A 95 11.36 6.03 -9.59
CA SER A 95 12.70 6.19 -9.02
C SER A 95 13.38 7.48 -9.46
N ALA A 96 13.15 7.91 -10.70
CA ALA A 96 13.67 9.19 -11.22
C ALA A 96 13.00 10.44 -10.61
N ARG A 97 11.80 10.30 -10.03
CA ARG A 97 10.97 11.42 -9.54
C ARG A 97 10.23 11.05 -8.24
N ALA A 98 10.91 10.36 -7.33
CA ALA A 98 10.27 9.74 -6.16
C ALA A 98 9.59 10.77 -5.24
N GLU A 99 10.22 11.93 -5.04
CA GLU A 99 9.66 13.06 -4.29
C GLU A 99 8.32 13.52 -4.89
N TYR A 100 8.24 13.69 -6.20
CA TYR A 100 7.02 14.13 -6.88
C TYR A 100 5.85 13.15 -6.67
N TYR A 101 6.08 11.85 -6.89
CA TYR A 101 5.02 10.85 -6.73
C TYR A 101 4.64 10.63 -5.26
N SER A 102 5.62 10.68 -4.35
CA SER A 102 5.36 10.52 -2.91
C SER A 102 4.56 11.69 -2.34
N GLU A 103 4.85 12.94 -2.71
CA GLU A 103 4.07 14.10 -2.28
C GLU A 103 2.61 14.03 -2.75
N ILE A 104 2.38 13.56 -3.98
CA ILE A 104 1.02 13.37 -4.50
C ILE A 104 0.32 12.23 -3.74
N ALA A 105 1.03 11.14 -3.50
CA ALA A 105 0.52 10.03 -2.70
C ALA A 105 0.14 10.47 -1.28
N GLU A 106 0.98 11.23 -0.59
CA GLU A 106 0.71 11.76 0.75
C GLU A 106 -0.57 12.62 0.78
N LYS A 107 -0.76 13.48 -0.23
CA LYS A 107 -1.98 14.30 -0.39
C LYS A 107 -3.22 13.43 -0.62
N TYR A 108 -3.11 12.44 -1.50
CA TYR A 108 -4.19 11.49 -1.78
C TYR A 108 -4.59 10.68 -0.53
N GLU A 109 -3.60 10.16 0.19
CA GLU A 109 -3.78 9.39 1.42
C GLU A 109 -4.43 10.26 2.53
N THR A 110 -4.04 11.53 2.63
CA THR A 110 -4.62 12.49 3.59
C THR A 110 -6.08 12.83 3.25
N ALA A 111 -6.39 13.00 1.96
CA ALA A 111 -7.75 13.27 1.50
C ALA A 111 -8.69 12.09 1.80
N LEU A 112 -8.24 10.85 1.55
CA LEU A 112 -9.01 9.65 1.88
C LEU A 112 -9.30 9.54 3.36
N ARG A 113 -8.30 9.77 4.23
CA ARG A 113 -8.51 9.77 5.69
C ARG A 113 -9.64 10.73 6.09
N THR A 114 -9.56 11.97 5.63
CA THR A 114 -10.55 13.00 5.95
C THR A 114 -11.96 12.65 5.46
N HIS A 115 -12.07 11.97 4.31
CA HIS A 115 -13.36 11.54 3.78
C HIS A 115 -13.97 10.39 4.60
N PHE A 116 -13.20 9.34 4.92
CA PHE A 116 -13.69 8.21 5.71
C PHE A 116 -14.08 8.61 7.14
N ASP A 117 -13.30 9.48 7.79
CA ASP A 117 -13.61 9.98 9.15
C ASP A 117 -14.94 10.75 9.21
N LYS A 118 -15.38 11.36 8.10
CA LYS A 118 -16.65 12.10 8.00
C LYS A 118 -17.85 11.20 7.70
N VAL A 119 -17.65 10.07 7.04
CA VAL A 119 -18.73 9.16 6.62
C VAL A 119 -19.10 8.17 7.74
N GLN A 120 -18.21 7.95 8.71
CA GLN A 120 -18.44 7.06 9.86
C GLN A 120 -18.89 7.80 11.14
N ARG A 121 -19.26 9.09 11.05
CA ARG A 121 -19.84 9.87 12.15
C ARG A 121 -21.32 10.14 11.92
#